data_AF-A0A2Z7BCL2-F1
#
_entry.id   AF-A0A2Z7BCL2-F1
#
_cell.length_a   1.000
_cell.length_b   1.000
_cell.length_c   1.000
_cell.angle_alpha   90.00
_cell.angle_beta   90.00
_cell.angle_gamma   90.00
#
_symmetry.space_group_name_H-M   'P 1'
#
loop_
_entity.id
_entity.type
_entity.pdbx_description
1 polymer ?
#
loop_
_entity_poly.entity_id
_entity_poly.type
_entity_poly.pdbx_seq_one_letter_code
_entity_poly.pdbx_strand_id
1 'polypeptide(L)'
;MMEQLVPEITTHALSYLDYPSLCRLSMTNSRMREAANDDNAWKALFHKDFTLEQDNVTPPNGWKAYYAATRAIVNINLEFFRIVRERALPDMALFWLNADYVKCFHANGESFSGYNAVMNSWQLAFTWENVGDFQIRDVRTRVLTDMAWVSMNAYIDLDAEAFNVTNIYEFHRGRWYMVHHHTSALFINGVGLQLLPHG
;
A
#
# COMPACT_ATOMS: atom_id res chain seq x y z
N MET A 1 -17.54 8.50 39.80
CA MET A 1 -16.29 9.25 39.56
C MET A 1 -15.18 8.34 39.03
N MET A 2 -14.80 7.26 39.71
CA MET A 2 -13.74 6.34 39.23
C MET A 2 -14.15 5.55 37.97
N GLU A 3 -15.40 5.08 37.86
CA GLU A 3 -15.92 4.44 36.63
C GLU A 3 -16.01 5.40 35.42
N GLN A 4 -16.25 6.69 35.68
CA GLN A 4 -16.26 7.70 34.63
C GLN A 4 -14.86 7.99 34.14
N LEU A 5 -13.84 7.98 35.02
CA LEU A 5 -12.42 8.22 34.68
C LEU A 5 -11.75 7.09 33.89
N VAL A 6 -12.26 5.85 33.99
CA VAL A 6 -11.66 4.68 33.32
C VAL A 6 -11.67 4.83 31.79
N PRO A 7 -12.78 5.24 31.14
CA PRO A 7 -12.81 5.58 29.72
C PRO A 7 -11.80 6.65 29.27
N GLU A 8 -11.66 7.79 29.96
CA GLU A 8 -10.72 8.83 29.52
C GLU A 8 -9.27 8.42 29.80
N ILE A 9 -8.99 7.73 30.92
CA ILE A 9 -7.66 7.17 31.20
C ILE A 9 -7.29 6.14 30.13
N THR A 10 -8.24 5.28 29.74
CA THR A 10 -8.02 4.28 28.68
C THR A 10 -7.76 4.95 27.35
N THR A 11 -8.56 5.95 26.97
CA THR A 11 -8.38 6.73 25.75
C THR A 11 -7.02 7.43 25.73
N HIS A 12 -6.64 8.06 26.84
CA HIS A 12 -5.35 8.72 26.99
C HIS A 12 -4.18 7.73 26.90
N ALA A 13 -4.27 6.60 27.59
CA ALA A 13 -3.25 5.55 27.53
C ALA A 13 -3.08 4.99 26.10
N LEU A 14 -4.19 4.73 25.39
CA LEU A 14 -4.18 4.24 24.01
C LEU A 14 -3.57 5.25 23.04
N SER A 15 -3.62 6.55 23.33
CA SER A 15 -2.99 7.57 22.48
C SER A 15 -1.45 7.43 22.41
N TYR A 16 -0.83 6.90 23.48
CA TYR A 16 0.61 6.62 23.53
C TYR A 16 1.00 5.25 22.96
N LEU A 17 0.03 4.44 22.54
CA LEU A 17 0.31 3.11 22.02
C LEU A 17 1.13 3.18 20.72
N ASP A 18 2.15 2.34 20.62
CA ASP A 18 2.98 2.18 19.44
C ASP A 18 3.24 0.69 19.15
N TYR A 19 3.49 0.38 17.88
CA TYR A 19 3.74 -0.98 17.42
C TYR A 19 4.89 -1.68 18.18
N PRO A 20 6.09 -1.09 18.30
CA PRO A 20 7.17 -1.69 19.09
C PRO A 20 6.79 -2.02 20.53
N SER A 21 6.03 -1.16 21.19
CA SER A 21 5.60 -1.34 22.58
C SER A 21 4.65 -2.53 22.75
N LEU A 22 3.66 -2.70 21.86
CA LEU A 22 2.79 -3.90 21.87
C LEU A 22 3.58 -5.19 21.64
N CYS A 23 4.52 -5.18 20.69
CA CYS A 23 5.36 -6.35 20.41
C CYS A 23 6.23 -6.73 21.62
N ARG A 24 6.86 -5.75 22.28
CA ARG A 24 7.66 -5.99 23.48
C ARG A 24 6.81 -6.52 24.64
N LEU A 25 5.62 -5.95 24.85
CA LEU A 25 4.69 -6.37 25.90
C LEU A 25 4.37 -7.87 25.80
N SER A 26 4.16 -8.38 24.58
CA SER A 26 3.82 -9.77 24.29
C SER A 26 4.82 -10.81 24.81
N MET A 27 6.07 -10.39 25.01
CA MET A 27 7.21 -11.24 25.36
C MET A 27 7.52 -11.28 26.86
N THR A 28 6.78 -10.57 27.71
CA THR A 28 7.16 -10.38 29.13
C THR A 28 6.57 -11.43 30.09
N ASN A 29 5.24 -11.60 30.13
CA ASN A 29 4.53 -12.60 30.93
C ASN A 29 3.15 -12.92 30.34
N SER A 30 2.40 -13.87 30.92
CA SER A 30 1.09 -14.29 30.40
C SER A 30 0.05 -13.16 30.36
N ARG A 31 -0.12 -12.39 31.43
CA ARG A 31 -1.06 -11.25 31.50
C ARG A 31 -0.72 -10.15 30.49
N MET A 32 0.57 -9.87 30.35
CA MET A 32 1.07 -8.91 29.37
C MET A 32 0.92 -9.41 27.94
N ARG A 33 1.04 -10.73 27.72
CA ARG A 33 0.74 -11.35 26.43
C ARG A 33 -0.74 -11.25 26.08
N GLU A 34 -1.63 -11.45 27.05
CA GLU A 34 -3.08 -11.26 26.86
C GLU A 34 -3.36 -9.80 26.46
N ALA A 35 -2.84 -8.83 27.22
CA ALA A 35 -2.97 -7.41 26.90
C ALA A 35 -2.38 -7.03 25.52
N ALA A 36 -1.25 -7.63 25.14
CA ALA A 36 -0.61 -7.41 23.83
C ALA A 36 -1.37 -8.05 22.65
N ASN A 37 -2.35 -8.90 22.92
CA ASN A 37 -3.23 -9.51 21.93
C ASN A 37 -4.67 -9.01 22.06
N ASP A 38 -4.93 -7.99 22.90
CA ASP A 38 -6.23 -7.36 23.01
C ASP A 38 -6.59 -6.65 21.69
N ASP A 39 -7.76 -7.01 21.16
CA ASP A 39 -8.21 -6.58 19.84
C ASP A 39 -8.49 -5.07 19.78
N ASN A 40 -8.93 -4.46 20.88
CA ASN A 40 -9.18 -3.01 20.96
C ASN A 40 -7.88 -2.22 20.91
N ALA A 41 -6.81 -2.73 21.53
CA ALA A 41 -5.49 -2.11 21.46
C ALA A 41 -4.97 -2.06 20.02
N TRP A 42 -5.09 -3.17 19.27
CA TRP A 42 -4.71 -3.20 17.86
C TRP A 42 -5.62 -2.37 16.96
N LYS A 43 -6.93 -2.31 17.25
CA LYS A 43 -7.86 -1.41 16.56
C LYS A 43 -7.50 0.06 16.76
N ALA A 44 -7.23 0.46 18.00
CA ALA A 44 -6.83 1.83 18.33
C ALA A 44 -5.51 2.21 17.65
N LEU A 45 -4.52 1.32 17.67
CA LEU A 45 -3.26 1.52 16.95
C LEU A 45 -3.47 1.60 15.43
N PHE A 46 -4.34 0.77 14.86
CA PHE A 46 -4.68 0.81 13.45
C PHE A 46 -5.24 2.17 13.03
N HIS A 47 -6.23 2.71 13.76
CA HIS A 47 -6.81 4.03 13.45
C HIS A 47 -5.83 5.19 13.67
N LYS A 48 -4.81 5.00 14.49
CA LYS A 48 -3.74 5.98 14.69
C LYS A 48 -2.76 5.99 13.51
N ASP A 49 -2.38 4.81 13.02
CA ASP A 49 -1.33 4.68 12.00
C ASP A 49 -1.87 4.70 10.57
N PHE A 50 -3.15 4.39 10.37
CA PHE A 50 -3.79 4.27 9.07
C PHE A 50 -5.09 5.08 8.97
N THR A 51 -5.57 5.26 7.74
CA THR A 51 -6.62 6.20 7.37
C THR A 51 -8.03 5.70 7.70
N LEU A 52 -8.97 6.61 7.95
CA LEU A 52 -10.33 6.35 8.47
C LEU A 52 -11.37 5.79 7.48
N GLU A 53 -11.01 5.37 6.26
CA GLU A 53 -11.99 4.80 5.31
C GLU A 53 -12.58 3.43 5.74
N GLN A 54 -12.33 2.99 6.99
CA GLN A 54 -12.43 1.61 7.42
C GLN A 54 -13.02 1.40 8.83
N ASP A 55 -13.77 2.36 9.36
CA ASP A 55 -14.32 2.27 10.73
C ASP A 55 -15.27 1.07 10.94
N ASN A 56 -15.90 0.59 9.87
CA ASN A 56 -16.88 -0.50 9.89
C ASN A 56 -16.28 -1.88 9.56
N VAL A 57 -14.95 -1.98 9.43
CA VAL A 57 -14.29 -3.26 9.11
C VAL A 57 -14.31 -4.18 10.31
N THR A 58 -14.67 -5.45 10.08
CA THR A 58 -14.52 -6.52 11.07
C THR A 58 -13.54 -7.54 10.53
N PRO A 59 -12.24 -7.48 10.91
CA PRO A 59 -11.25 -8.39 10.37
C PRO A 59 -11.50 -9.84 10.82
N PRO A 60 -11.55 -10.81 9.89
CA PRO A 60 -11.88 -12.20 10.24
C PRO A 60 -10.87 -12.87 11.19
N ASN A 61 -9.62 -12.37 11.19
CA ASN A 61 -8.52 -12.88 12.01
C ASN A 61 -8.09 -11.89 13.12
N GLY A 62 -8.97 -10.94 13.47
CA GLY A 62 -8.70 -9.90 14.47
C GLY A 62 -7.83 -8.74 13.96
N TRP A 63 -7.83 -7.64 14.71
CA TRP A 63 -7.14 -6.40 14.38
C TRP A 63 -5.62 -6.53 14.39
N LYS A 64 -5.05 -7.44 15.20
CA LYS A 64 -3.62 -7.69 15.18
C LYS A 64 -3.14 -8.21 13.83
N ALA A 65 -3.84 -9.22 13.28
CA ALA A 65 -3.52 -9.78 11.97
C ALA A 65 -3.78 -8.74 10.86
N TYR A 66 -4.87 -7.97 10.98
CA TYR A 66 -5.21 -6.92 10.03
C TYR A 66 -4.17 -5.79 10.00
N TYR A 67 -3.71 -5.34 11.16
CA TYR A 67 -2.64 -4.35 11.30
C TYR A 67 -1.35 -4.86 10.67
N ALA A 68 -0.95 -6.10 10.98
CA ALA A 68 0.26 -6.71 10.42
C ALA A 68 0.20 -6.81 8.88
N ALA A 69 -0.94 -7.24 8.33
CA ALA A 69 -1.14 -7.33 6.89
C ALA A 69 -1.14 -5.95 6.22
N THR A 70 -1.82 -4.96 6.81
CA THR A 70 -1.84 -3.59 6.29
C THR A 70 -0.45 -2.98 6.28
N ARG A 71 0.31 -3.13 7.37
CA ARG A 71 1.70 -2.67 7.45
C ARG A 71 2.60 -3.37 6.43
N ALA A 72 2.40 -4.66 6.18
CA ALA A 72 3.13 -5.39 5.14
C ALA A 72 2.84 -4.83 3.74
N ILE A 73 1.58 -4.54 3.43
CA ILE A 73 1.17 -3.96 2.14
C ILE A 73 1.73 -2.55 1.95
N VAL A 74 1.69 -1.71 2.99
CA VAL A 74 2.29 -0.37 2.92
C VAL A 74 3.79 -0.46 2.63
N ASN A 75 4.51 -1.35 3.31
CA ASN A 75 5.94 -1.56 3.08
C ASN A 75 6.23 -2.09 1.67
N ILE A 76 5.42 -3.02 1.17
CA ILE A 76 5.57 -3.57 -0.17
C ILE A 76 5.28 -2.51 -1.23
N ASN A 77 4.28 -1.65 -1.01
CA ASN A 77 4.01 -0.54 -1.92
C ASN A 77 5.15 0.48 -1.96
N LEU A 78 5.80 0.75 -0.82
CA LEU A 78 7.03 1.56 -0.79
C LEU A 78 8.17 0.91 -1.57
N GLU A 79 8.31 -0.41 -1.44
CA GLU A 79 9.31 -1.19 -2.16
C GLU A 79 9.10 -1.15 -3.68
N PHE A 80 7.85 -1.19 -4.16
CA PHE A 80 7.53 -0.98 -5.56
C PHE A 80 8.13 0.32 -6.10
N PHE A 81 7.90 1.45 -5.42
CA PHE A 81 8.43 2.74 -5.85
C PHE A 81 9.96 2.82 -5.74
N ARG A 82 10.58 2.11 -4.77
CA ARG A 82 12.03 1.96 -4.71
C ARG A 82 12.56 1.23 -5.95
N ILE A 83 11.97 0.10 -6.31
CA ILE A 83 12.35 -0.69 -7.50
C ILE A 83 12.21 0.15 -8.78
N VAL A 84 11.12 0.91 -8.91
CA VAL A 84 10.90 1.82 -10.06
C VAL A 84 11.98 2.89 -10.11
N ARG A 85 12.30 3.53 -8.99
CA ARG A 85 13.36 4.57 -8.90
C ARG A 85 14.74 4.03 -9.25
N GLU A 86 15.06 2.83 -8.79
CA GLU A 86 16.36 2.18 -9.05
C GLU A 86 16.41 1.46 -10.40
N ARG A 87 15.28 1.37 -11.10
CA ARG A 87 15.15 0.66 -12.39
C ARG A 87 15.63 -0.79 -12.31
N ALA A 88 15.40 -1.42 -11.15
CA ALA A 88 15.89 -2.76 -10.84
C ALA A 88 14.97 -3.83 -11.48
N LEU A 89 15.17 -4.11 -12.77
CA LEU A 89 14.36 -5.10 -13.50
C LEU A 89 14.33 -6.51 -12.84
N PRO A 90 15.45 -7.04 -12.30
CA PRO A 90 15.41 -8.32 -11.58
C PRO A 90 14.50 -8.29 -10.35
N ASP A 91 14.50 -7.20 -9.58
CA ASP A 91 13.64 -7.04 -8.42
C ASP A 91 12.17 -6.90 -8.86
N MET A 92 11.91 -6.13 -9.92
CA MET A 92 10.57 -6.01 -10.51
C MET A 92 10.02 -7.38 -10.95
N ALA A 93 10.87 -8.22 -11.56
CA ALA A 93 10.49 -9.57 -11.98
C ALA A 93 10.10 -10.46 -10.79
N LEU A 94 10.78 -10.33 -9.65
CA LEU A 94 10.43 -11.05 -8.42
C LEU A 94 9.21 -10.46 -7.71
N PHE A 95 8.87 -9.21 -8.00
CA PHE A 95 7.80 -8.46 -7.35
C PHE A 95 6.41 -8.81 -7.91
N TRP A 96 6.33 -9.04 -9.22
CA TRP A 96 5.11 -9.48 -9.89
C TRP A 96 4.85 -10.98 -9.71
N LEU A 97 3.57 -11.33 -9.62
CA LEU A 97 3.16 -12.73 -9.68
C LEU A 97 3.39 -13.27 -11.09
N ASN A 98 4.06 -14.42 -11.22
CA ASN A 98 4.22 -15.11 -12.49
C ASN A 98 2.93 -15.86 -12.85
N ALA A 99 1.97 -15.13 -13.42
CA ALA A 99 0.67 -15.65 -13.88
C ALA A 99 0.24 -15.00 -15.20
N ASP A 100 -0.72 -15.63 -15.88
CA ASP A 100 -1.28 -15.15 -17.15
C ASP A 100 -2.29 -14.00 -17.00
N TYR A 101 -2.89 -13.86 -15.81
CA TYR A 101 -3.92 -12.87 -15.53
C TYR A 101 -3.41 -11.53 -15.00
N VAL A 102 -2.12 -11.39 -14.70
CA VAL A 102 -1.59 -10.11 -14.20
C VAL A 102 -1.77 -9.00 -15.25
N LYS A 103 -2.03 -7.77 -14.78
CA LYS A 103 -2.33 -6.62 -15.65
C LYS A 103 -1.49 -5.40 -15.29
N CYS A 104 -0.93 -4.74 -16.28
CA CYS A 104 -0.24 -3.46 -16.11
C CYS A 104 -0.84 -2.42 -17.07
N PHE A 105 -1.16 -1.24 -16.55
CA PHE A 105 -1.58 -0.07 -17.33
C PHE A 105 -0.60 1.07 -17.05
N HIS A 106 0.11 1.49 -18.09
CA HIS A 106 1.01 2.64 -18.02
C HIS A 106 0.24 3.94 -18.27
N ALA A 107 0.79 5.06 -17.82
CA ALA A 107 0.12 6.37 -17.90
C ALA A 107 -0.22 6.82 -19.33
N ASN A 108 0.47 6.28 -20.34
CA ASN A 108 0.22 6.53 -21.76
C ASN A 108 -1.02 5.80 -22.32
N GLY A 109 -1.72 5.02 -21.49
CA GLY A 109 -2.93 4.28 -21.86
C GLY A 109 -2.67 2.87 -22.41
N GLU A 110 -1.41 2.45 -22.53
CA GLU A 110 -1.09 1.07 -22.94
C GLU A 110 -1.45 0.06 -21.85
N SER A 111 -1.93 -1.11 -22.27
CA SER A 111 -2.34 -2.20 -21.38
C SER A 111 -1.60 -3.49 -21.74
N PHE A 112 -1.05 -4.14 -20.72
CA PHE A 112 -0.27 -5.37 -20.84
C PHE A 112 -0.91 -6.47 -19.99
N SER A 113 -1.04 -7.67 -20.57
CA SER A 113 -1.66 -8.83 -19.92
C SER A 113 -0.72 -10.02 -19.90
N GLY A 114 -0.60 -10.64 -18.73
CA GLY A 114 0.27 -11.78 -18.49
C GLY A 114 1.71 -11.37 -18.19
N TYR A 115 2.38 -12.19 -17.37
CA TYR A 115 3.68 -11.86 -16.79
C TYR A 115 4.73 -11.40 -17.81
N ASN A 116 4.89 -12.12 -18.92
CA ASN A 116 5.90 -11.78 -19.92
C ASN A 116 5.65 -10.40 -20.57
N ALA A 117 4.40 -10.07 -20.89
CA ALA A 117 4.05 -8.78 -21.47
C ALA A 117 4.28 -7.64 -20.47
N VAL A 118 3.92 -7.86 -19.20
CA VAL A 118 4.18 -6.91 -18.11
C VAL A 118 5.68 -6.71 -17.90
N MET A 119 6.49 -7.76 -17.90
CA MET A 119 7.93 -7.62 -17.70
C MET A 119 8.62 -6.91 -18.86
N ASN A 120 8.20 -7.20 -20.11
CA ASN A 120 8.69 -6.48 -21.28
C ASN A 120 8.33 -5.00 -21.23
N SER A 121 7.13 -4.64 -20.73
CA SER A 121 6.74 -3.24 -20.62
C SER A 121 7.53 -2.50 -19.55
N TRP A 122 7.86 -3.14 -18.42
CA TRP A 122 8.77 -2.56 -17.41
C TRP A 122 10.20 -2.41 -17.92
N GLN A 123 10.70 -3.40 -18.68
CA GLN A 123 12.01 -3.30 -19.31
C GLN A 123 12.09 -2.09 -20.25
N LEU A 124 11.05 -1.87 -21.06
CA LEU A 124 10.96 -0.69 -21.92
C LEU A 124 10.83 0.60 -21.10
N ALA A 125 9.93 0.63 -20.11
CA ALA A 125 9.71 1.81 -19.27
C ALA A 125 11.01 2.26 -18.57
N PHE A 126 11.83 1.32 -18.09
CA PHE A 126 13.10 1.64 -17.43
C PHE A 126 14.17 2.26 -18.35
N THR A 127 13.93 2.33 -19.65
CA THR A 127 14.78 3.09 -20.59
C THR A 127 14.43 4.58 -20.67
N TRP A 128 13.26 4.99 -20.18
CA TRP A 128 12.82 6.38 -20.23
C TRP A 128 13.59 7.27 -19.22
N GLU A 129 13.74 8.55 -19.56
CA GLU A 129 14.28 9.55 -18.64
C GLU A 129 13.24 9.86 -17.53
N ASN A 130 13.70 10.23 -16.33
CA ASN A 130 12.87 10.62 -15.18
C ASN A 130 11.90 9.56 -14.59
N VAL A 131 12.07 8.28 -14.89
CA VAL A 131 11.31 7.21 -14.20
C VAL A 131 11.72 7.15 -12.72
N GLY A 132 10.84 7.60 -11.83
CA GLY A 132 10.91 7.28 -10.39
C GLY A 132 11.08 8.43 -9.40
N ASP A 133 11.13 9.69 -9.85
CA ASP A 133 11.12 10.85 -8.92
C ASP A 133 9.69 11.29 -8.57
N PHE A 134 8.90 10.32 -8.10
CA PHE A 134 7.51 10.56 -7.73
C PHE A 134 7.40 10.97 -6.27
N GLN A 135 6.67 12.06 -6.01
CA GLN A 135 6.12 12.30 -4.68
C GLN A 135 4.81 11.53 -4.55
N ILE A 136 4.76 10.55 -3.64
CA ILE A 136 3.56 9.74 -3.39
C ILE A 136 2.76 10.36 -2.24
N ARG A 137 1.48 10.61 -2.47
CA ARG A 137 0.54 11.19 -1.51
C ARG A 137 -0.77 10.41 -1.47
N ASP A 138 -1.58 10.71 -0.46
CA ASP A 138 -2.94 10.18 -0.31
C ASP A 138 -3.05 8.66 -0.41
N VAL A 139 -2.05 7.96 0.16
CA VAL A 139 -1.99 6.50 0.18
C VAL A 139 -3.13 5.94 1.02
N ARG A 140 -4.06 5.23 0.37
CA ARG A 140 -5.13 4.46 1.01
C ARG A 140 -4.91 2.99 0.74
N THR A 141 -4.90 2.18 1.80
CA THR A 141 -4.66 0.73 1.71
C THR A 141 -5.86 -0.03 2.23
N ARG A 142 -6.29 -1.06 1.50
CA ARG A 142 -7.31 -2.01 1.94
C ARG A 142 -6.76 -3.42 1.82
N VAL A 143 -6.96 -4.19 2.88
CA VAL A 143 -6.65 -5.62 2.90
C VAL A 143 -7.95 -6.40 3.05
N LEU A 144 -8.10 -7.46 2.27
CA LEU A 144 -9.16 -8.44 2.39
C LEU A 144 -8.52 -9.83 2.24
N THR A 145 -8.37 -10.53 3.37
CA THR A 145 -7.76 -11.87 3.42
C THR A 145 -6.38 -11.92 2.76
N ASP A 146 -6.33 -12.46 1.56
CA ASP A 146 -5.20 -12.77 0.70
C ASP A 146 -5.11 -11.82 -0.51
N MET A 147 -5.93 -10.77 -0.54
CA MET A 147 -5.86 -9.70 -1.53
C MET A 147 -5.75 -8.35 -0.83
N ALA A 148 -5.05 -7.41 -1.47
CA ALA A 148 -5.00 -6.04 -1.00
C ALA A 148 -4.91 -5.08 -2.18
N TRP A 149 -5.41 -3.86 -2.00
CA TRP A 149 -5.21 -2.79 -2.96
C TRP A 149 -4.78 -1.52 -2.27
N VAL A 150 -3.97 -0.74 -2.98
CA VAL A 150 -3.48 0.56 -2.57
C VAL A 150 -3.83 1.55 -3.66
N SER A 151 -4.57 2.60 -3.31
CA SER A 151 -4.79 3.76 -4.17
C SER A 151 -3.98 4.93 -3.66
N MET A 152 -3.40 5.71 -4.56
CA MET A 152 -2.55 6.84 -4.21
C MET A 152 -2.45 7.82 -5.36
N ASN A 153 -1.92 9.01 -5.06
CA ASN A 153 -1.57 10.02 -6.04
C ASN A 153 -0.03 10.06 -6.18
N ALA A 154 0.47 10.01 -7.41
CA ALA A 154 1.89 10.17 -7.72
C ALA A 154 2.10 11.48 -8.49
N TYR A 155 3.07 12.29 -8.09
CA TYR A 155 3.35 13.60 -8.69
C TYR A 155 4.77 13.66 -9.24
N ILE A 156 4.94 14.16 -10.46
CA ILE A 156 6.25 14.52 -11.05
C ILE A 156 6.37 16.04 -10.99
N ASP A 157 7.26 16.53 -10.13
CA ASP A 157 7.40 17.94 -9.74
C ASP A 157 6.10 18.59 -9.19
N LEU A 158 6.23 19.70 -8.46
CA LEU A 158 5.11 20.27 -7.71
C LEU A 158 3.98 20.85 -8.59
N ASP A 159 4.21 21.06 -9.89
CA ASP A 159 3.33 21.87 -10.74
C ASP A 159 2.96 21.27 -12.12
N ALA A 160 3.34 20.03 -12.47
CA ALA A 160 3.21 19.57 -13.86
C ALA A 160 2.29 18.35 -14.07
N GLU A 161 2.54 17.21 -13.42
CA GLU A 161 1.80 15.98 -13.71
C GLU A 161 1.43 15.22 -12.45
N ALA A 162 0.14 14.92 -12.31
CA ALA A 162 -0.39 14.08 -11.26
C ALA A 162 -0.95 12.80 -11.89
N PHE A 163 -0.74 11.67 -11.23
CA PHE A 163 -1.26 10.39 -11.64
C PHE A 163 -2.08 9.77 -10.51
N ASN A 164 -3.18 9.12 -10.87
CA ASN A 164 -3.84 8.18 -9.98
C ASN A 164 -3.19 6.82 -10.19
N VAL A 165 -2.72 6.20 -9.11
CA VAL A 165 -2.13 4.88 -9.13
C VAL A 165 -2.95 3.93 -8.28
N THR A 166 -3.30 2.77 -8.83
CA THR A 166 -3.87 1.65 -8.09
C THR A 166 -2.97 0.43 -8.25
N ASN A 167 -2.46 -0.07 -7.12
CA ASN A 167 -1.69 -1.31 -7.04
C ASN A 167 -2.52 -2.37 -6.34
N ILE A 168 -2.61 -3.57 -6.90
CA ILE A 168 -3.30 -4.71 -6.29
C ILE A 168 -2.28 -5.83 -6.06
N TYR A 169 -2.38 -6.44 -4.89
CA TYR A 169 -1.49 -7.48 -4.42
C TYR A 169 -2.28 -8.73 -4.01
N GLU A 170 -1.68 -9.88 -4.23
CA GLU A 170 -2.18 -11.17 -3.74
C GLU A 170 -1.15 -11.87 -2.85
N PHE A 171 -1.62 -12.55 -1.82
CA PHE A 171 -0.80 -13.29 -0.87
C PHE A 171 -0.70 -14.76 -1.27
N HIS A 172 0.49 -15.17 -1.70
CA HIS A 172 0.79 -16.54 -2.10
C HIS A 172 1.92 -17.09 -1.25
N ARG A 173 1.66 -18.21 -0.55
CA ARG A 173 2.69 -19.01 0.16
C ARG A 173 3.60 -18.18 1.08
N GLY A 174 3.03 -17.27 1.85
CA GLY A 174 3.80 -16.46 2.82
C GLY A 174 4.34 -15.14 2.27
N ARG A 175 4.08 -14.81 1.00
CA ARG A 175 4.58 -13.60 0.34
C ARG A 175 3.48 -12.91 -0.46
N TRP A 176 3.48 -11.58 -0.44
CA TRP A 176 2.63 -10.78 -1.32
C TRP A 176 3.32 -10.55 -2.66
N TYR A 177 2.54 -10.59 -3.73
CA TYR A 177 2.95 -10.32 -5.10
C TYR A 177 2.04 -9.29 -5.73
N MET A 178 2.60 -8.44 -6.59
CA MET A 178 1.80 -7.53 -7.41
C MET A 178 1.09 -8.33 -8.52
N VAL A 179 -0.21 -8.08 -8.68
CA VAL A 179 -1.03 -8.68 -9.75
C VAL A 179 -1.67 -7.63 -10.66
N HIS A 180 -1.77 -6.40 -10.19
CA HIS A 180 -2.25 -5.28 -10.97
C HIS A 180 -1.49 -4.00 -10.62
N HIS A 181 -1.11 -3.26 -11.65
CA HIS A 181 -0.65 -1.89 -11.56
C HIS A 181 -1.42 -1.08 -12.59
N HIS A 182 -2.04 0.01 -12.16
CA HIS A 182 -2.70 0.94 -13.06
C HIS A 182 -2.33 2.35 -12.69
N THR A 183 -1.69 3.03 -13.63
CA THR A 183 -1.43 4.47 -13.57
C THR A 183 -2.23 5.19 -14.63
N SER A 184 -3.01 6.19 -14.23
CA SER A 184 -3.73 7.07 -15.17
C SER A 184 -3.37 8.52 -14.90
N ALA A 185 -3.14 9.29 -15.96
CA ALA A 185 -2.88 10.72 -15.85
C ALA A 185 -4.13 11.45 -15.35
N LEU A 186 -3.95 12.33 -14.36
CA LEU A 186 -4.95 13.30 -13.96
C LEU A 186 -4.87 14.50 -14.91
N PHE A 187 -5.85 14.63 -15.79
CA PHE A 187 -6.02 15.87 -16.54
C PHE A 187 -6.52 16.97 -15.60
N ILE A 188 -5.63 17.81 -15.10
CA ILE A 188 -6.02 19.08 -14.47
C ILE A 188 -6.38 20.03 -15.61
N ASN A 189 -7.68 20.18 -15.88
CA ASN A 189 -8.24 20.88 -17.03
C ASN A 189 -7.53 22.21 -17.37
N GLY A 190 -7.01 22.32 -18.59
CA GLY A 190 -6.72 23.61 -19.21
C GLY A 190 -6.14 23.60 -20.62
N VAL A 191 -5.34 22.62 -21.02
CA VAL A 191 -4.76 22.57 -22.38
C VAL A 191 -4.79 21.15 -22.90
N GLY A 192 -5.52 20.95 -23.99
CA GLY A 192 -5.89 19.66 -24.53
C GLY A 192 -4.74 18.89 -25.18
N LEU A 193 -5.01 17.60 -25.36
CA LEU A 193 -4.56 16.74 -26.46
C LEU A 193 -3.60 17.40 -27.48
N GLN A 194 -2.32 17.33 -27.17
CA GLN A 194 -1.19 17.22 -28.10
C GLN A 194 -0.05 16.79 -27.19
N LEU A 195 0.35 15.53 -27.17
CA LEU A 195 1.43 15.04 -28.03
C LEU A 195 1.22 13.54 -28.30
N LEU A 196 0.65 13.22 -29.46
CA LEU A 196 0.99 12.00 -30.19
C LEU A 196 1.66 12.46 -31.48
N PRO A 197 2.96 12.19 -31.71
CA PRO A 197 3.48 12.25 -33.07
C PRO A 197 2.93 11.03 -33.81
N HIS A 198 1.99 11.26 -34.71
CA HIS A 198 1.78 10.35 -35.83
C HIS A 198 3.00 10.46 -36.74
N GLY A 199 3.70 9.34 -36.98
CA GLY A 199 4.81 9.24 -37.92
C GLY A 199 5.76 8.12 -37.60
#